data_AF-A0A7X9XFC1-F1
#
_entry.id   AF-A0A7X9XFC1-F1
#
_cell.length_a   1.000
_cell.length_b   1.000
_cell.length_c   1.000
_cell.angle_alpha   90.00
_cell.angle_beta   90.00
_cell.angle_gamma   90.00
#
_symmetry.space_group_name_H-M   'P 1'
#
loop_
_entity.id
_entity.type
_entity.pdbx_description
1 polymer ?
#
loop_
_entity_poly.entity_id
_entity_poly.type
_entity_poly.pdbx_seq_one_letter_code
_entity_poly.pdbx_strand_id
1 'polypeptide(L)'
;MNKTIRGYVQESIDILKEVIVNNELINGEYISYIGADETGKIIIIRDILNQEIQYSLSEVSYVFLDYLDCIGCRNRNIYETIINAKDKEHYEKYKNSFIKSLARLREIEQAV
;
A
#
# COMPACT_ATOMS: atom_id res chain seq x y z
N MET A 1 16.04 5.33 18.40
CA MET A 1 15.10 4.46 19.16
C MET A 1 14.64 3.37 18.21
N ASN A 2 14.92 2.10 18.51
CA ASN A 2 14.34 0.99 17.75
C ASN A 2 12.81 1.01 17.97
N LYS A 3 12.04 1.25 16.91
CA LYS A 3 10.58 1.07 16.94
C LYS A 3 10.29 -0.41 17.24
N THR A 4 9.22 -0.65 18.00
CA THR A 4 8.73 -2.02 18.21
C THR A 4 8.07 -2.53 16.93
N ILE A 5 7.97 -3.85 16.76
CA ILE A 5 7.26 -4.49 15.62
C ILE A 5 5.86 -3.89 15.44
N ARG A 6 5.11 -3.70 16.54
CA ARG A 6 3.79 -3.05 16.51
C ARG A 6 3.84 -1.61 15.98
N GLY A 7 4.88 -0.86 16.33
CA GLY A 7 5.10 0.48 15.82
C GLY A 7 5.33 0.51 14.30
N TYR A 8 6.04 -0.47 13.76
CA TYR A 8 6.22 -0.62 12.32
C TYR A 8 4.94 -1.08 11.60
N VAL A 9 4.17 -1.99 12.19
CA VAL A 9 2.85 -2.40 11.64
C VAL A 9 1.92 -1.20 11.51
N GLN A 10 1.79 -0.39 12.56
CA GLN A 10 0.91 0.78 12.52
C GLN A 10 1.38 1.80 11.47
N GLU A 11 2.68 2.09 11.42
CA GLU A 11 3.25 2.99 10.43
C GLU A 11 2.98 2.51 9.00
N SER A 12 3.15 1.21 8.74
CA SER A 12 2.84 0.63 7.44
C SER A 12 1.37 0.77 7.08
N ILE A 13 0.44 0.53 8.02
CA ILE A 13 -1.00 0.70 7.80
C ILE A 13 -1.32 2.16 7.43
N ASP A 14 -0.72 3.12 8.13
CA ASP A 14 -0.95 4.54 7.89
C ASP A 14 -0.46 4.95 6.49
N ILE A 15 0.73 4.48 6.11
CA ILE A 15 1.29 4.68 4.76
C ILE A 15 0.36 4.08 3.70
N LEU A 16 -0.13 2.85 3.91
CA LEU A 16 -0.98 2.17 2.94
C LEU A 16 -2.35 2.84 2.79
N LYS A 17 -2.94 3.34 3.87
CA LYS A 17 -4.16 4.16 3.79
C LYS A 17 -3.92 5.43 3.00
N GLU A 18 -2.80 6.13 3.25
CA GLU A 18 -2.45 7.33 2.49
C GLU A 18 -2.30 7.03 0.99
N VAL A 19 -1.60 5.95 0.65
CA VAL A 19 -1.27 5.63 -0.74
C VAL A 19 -2.42 4.98 -1.50
N ILE A 20 -3.22 4.12 -0.86
CA ILE A 20 -4.28 3.38 -1.56
C ILE A 20 -5.61 4.15 -1.51
N VAL A 21 -5.93 4.77 -0.38
CA VAL A 21 -7.22 5.45 -0.19
C VAL A 21 -7.14 6.92 -0.61
N ASN A 22 -6.03 7.62 -0.31
CA ASN A 22 -5.95 9.07 -0.51
C ASN A 22 -5.13 9.49 -1.74
N ASN A 23 -4.42 8.58 -2.41
CA ASN A 23 -3.65 8.90 -3.62
C ASN A 23 -4.50 8.64 -4.88
N GLU A 24 -4.81 9.73 -5.59
CA GLU A 24 -5.56 9.73 -6.85
C GLU A 24 -4.90 8.90 -7.96
N LEU A 25 -3.64 8.48 -7.80
CA LEU A 25 -2.94 7.59 -8.74
C LEU A 25 -3.31 6.11 -8.60
N ILE A 26 -3.74 5.66 -7.42
CA ILE A 26 -4.10 4.24 -7.21
C ILE A 26 -5.60 4.09 -7.10
N ASN A 27 -6.27 5.05 -6.45
CA ASN A 27 -7.71 5.10 -6.26
C ASN A 27 -8.28 3.72 -5.89
N GLY A 28 -7.94 3.25 -4.68
CA GLY A 28 -8.35 1.97 -4.13
C GLY A 28 -9.85 1.89 -3.81
N GLU A 29 -10.72 2.25 -4.77
CA GLU A 29 -12.18 2.23 -4.68
C GLU A 29 -12.75 0.88 -4.23
N TYR A 30 -11.95 -0.17 -4.37
CA TYR A 30 -12.30 -1.53 -3.99
C TYR A 30 -11.72 -1.97 -2.65
N ILE A 31 -10.97 -1.15 -1.92
CA ILE A 31 -10.56 -1.42 -0.53
C ILE A 31 -11.65 -0.99 0.45
N SER A 32 -12.07 -1.92 1.29
CA SER A 32 -12.95 -1.64 2.42
C SER A 32 -12.19 -1.46 3.74
N TYR A 33 -11.02 -2.11 3.89
CA TYR A 33 -10.29 -2.12 5.15
C TYR A 33 -8.79 -2.32 4.98
N ILE A 34 -8.02 -1.60 5.81
CA ILE A 34 -6.58 -1.80 6.03
C ILE A 34 -6.34 -1.74 7.54
N GLY A 35 -5.76 -2.79 8.12
CA GLY A 35 -5.45 -2.83 9.55
C GLY A 35 -4.48 -3.95 9.91
N ALA A 36 -4.44 -4.32 11.18
CA ALA A 36 -3.59 -5.39 11.68
C ALA A 36 -4.44 -6.60 12.11
N ASP A 37 -3.80 -7.78 12.14
CA ASP A 37 -4.32 -8.96 12.80
C ASP A 37 -4.34 -8.81 14.34
N GLU A 38 -4.95 -9.77 15.03
CA GLU A 38 -5.05 -9.75 16.49
C GLU A 38 -3.70 -9.78 17.21
N THR A 39 -2.65 -10.29 16.55
CA THR A 39 -1.30 -10.30 17.11
C THR A 39 -0.58 -8.95 16.96
N GLY A 40 -1.05 -8.10 16.05
CA GLY A 40 -0.43 -6.82 15.71
C GLY A 40 0.89 -6.99 14.96
N LYS A 41 1.04 -8.08 14.19
CA LYS A 41 2.25 -8.42 13.43
C LYS A 41 2.00 -8.53 11.93
N ILE A 42 0.77 -8.83 11.53
CA ILE A 42 0.37 -9.04 10.15
C ILE A 42 -0.53 -7.89 9.74
N ILE A 43 -0.27 -7.34 8.56
CA ILE A 43 -1.10 -6.31 7.93
C ILE A 43 -2.17 -7.02 7.12
N ILE A 44 -3.41 -6.60 7.29
CA ILE A 44 -4.58 -7.16 6.64
C ILE A 44 -5.17 -6.09 5.73
N ILE A 45 -5.41 -6.47 4.47
CA ILE A 45 -6.11 -5.65 3.49
C ILE A 45 -7.35 -6.43 3.03
N ARG A 46 -8.52 -5.79 3.05
CA ARG A 46 -9.76 -6.38 2.56
C ARG A 46 -10.40 -5.54 1.48
N ASP A 47 -10.93 -6.22 0.47
CA ASP A 47 -11.71 -5.60 -0.57
C ASP A 47 -13.20 -5.42 -0.18
N ILE A 48 -14.00 -4.80 -1.06
CA ILE A 48 -15.46 -4.62 -0.86
C ILE A 48 -16.26 -5.93 -0.92
N LEU A 49 -15.66 -7.02 -1.41
CA LEU A 49 -16.25 -8.37 -1.43
C LEU A 49 -15.82 -9.19 -0.20
N ASN A 50 -15.11 -8.58 0.74
CA ASN A 50 -14.51 -9.21 1.92
C ASN A 50 -13.43 -10.26 1.61
N GLN A 51 -12.79 -10.20 0.43
CA GLN A 51 -11.58 -10.97 0.16
C GLN A 51 -10.41 -10.36 0.92
N GLU A 52 -9.61 -11.21 1.55
CA GLU A 52 -8.54 -10.79 2.44
C GLU A 52 -7.17 -11.18 1.87
N ILE A 53 -6.23 -10.24 1.93
CA ILE A 53 -4.81 -10.47 1.68
C ILE A 53 -4.03 -10.04 2.92
N GLN A 54 -3.00 -10.80 3.24
CA GLN A 54 -2.17 -10.60 4.42
C GLN A 54 -0.72 -10.36 4.01
N TYR A 55 -0.08 -9.42 4.69
CA TYR A 55 1.33 -9.09 4.50
C TYR A 55 2.07 -9.07 5.83
N SER A 56 3.20 -9.77 5.89
CA SER A 56 4.17 -9.55 6.97
C SER A 56 4.97 -8.26 6.76
N LEU A 57 5.66 -7.78 7.79
CA LEU A 57 6.53 -6.61 7.65
C LEU A 57 7.73 -6.84 6.72
N SER A 58 8.17 -8.08 6.51
CA SER A 58 9.26 -8.41 5.59
C SER A 58 8.88 -8.34 4.11
N GLU A 59 7.59 -8.24 3.80
CA GLU A 59 7.07 -8.20 2.43
C GLU A 59 6.01 -7.12 2.23
N VAL A 60 5.87 -6.17 3.15
CA VAL A 60 4.77 -5.19 3.12
C VAL A 60 4.78 -4.33 1.85
N SER A 61 5.94 -4.07 1.24
CA SER A 61 6.01 -3.34 -0.03
C SER A 61 5.44 -4.14 -1.21
N TYR A 62 5.25 -5.45 -1.07
CA TYR A 62 4.68 -6.31 -2.10
C TYR A 62 3.20 -6.06 -2.30
N VAL A 63 2.52 -5.38 -1.37
CA VAL A 63 1.17 -4.85 -1.61
C VAL A 63 1.08 -4.04 -2.90
N PHE A 64 2.14 -3.33 -3.30
CA PHE A 64 2.14 -2.58 -4.56
C PHE A 64 2.28 -3.47 -5.80
N LEU A 65 2.70 -4.74 -5.62
CA LEU A 65 2.83 -5.75 -6.66
C LEU A 65 1.63 -6.69 -6.69
N ASP A 66 1.19 -7.20 -5.54
CA ASP A 66 0.15 -8.23 -5.41
C ASP A 66 -1.27 -7.67 -5.50
N TYR A 67 -1.47 -6.41 -5.09
CA TYR A 67 -2.74 -5.71 -5.31
C TYR A 67 -3.06 -5.53 -6.81
N LEU A 68 -2.11 -5.86 -7.70
CA LEU A 68 -2.26 -5.89 -9.14
C LEU A 68 -2.85 -7.20 -9.67
N ASP A 69 -2.65 -8.32 -8.98
CA ASP A 69 -3.10 -9.63 -9.46
C ASP A 69 -4.48 -10.02 -8.92
N CYS A 70 -4.81 -9.70 -7.66
CA CYS A 70 -6.13 -10.00 -7.11
C CYS A 70 -7.27 -9.11 -7.68
N ILE A 71 -6.94 -7.94 -8.25
CA ILE A 71 -7.91 -7.00 -8.87
C ILE A 71 -7.65 -6.87 -10.39
N GLY A 72 -6.78 -7.74 -10.93
CA GLY A 72 -6.19 -7.68 -12.27
C GLY A 72 -7.15 -7.77 -13.47
N CYS A 73 -8.46 -7.78 -13.27
CA CYS A 73 -9.41 -7.55 -14.36
C CYS A 73 -9.81 -6.06 -14.52
N ARG A 74 -9.54 -5.17 -13.55
CA ARG A 74 -10.03 -3.78 -13.60
C ARG A 74 -9.02 -2.68 -13.29
N ASN A 75 -7.89 -2.96 -12.63
CA ASN A 75 -6.83 -1.98 -12.44
C ASN A 75 -5.59 -2.36 -13.25
N ARG A 76 -5.23 -1.51 -14.21
CA ARG A 76 -3.92 -1.55 -14.87
C ARG A 76 -2.86 -1.42 -13.78
N ASN A 77 -1.77 -2.16 -13.98
CA ASN A 77 -0.57 -2.22 -13.13
C ASN A 77 -0.34 -0.87 -12.41
N ILE A 78 -0.08 -0.79 -11.09
CA ILE A 78 0.11 0.51 -10.38
C ILE A 78 1.19 1.34 -11.10
N TYR A 79 2.20 0.66 -11.66
CA TYR A 79 3.18 1.27 -12.55
C TYR A 79 2.59 1.78 -13.87
N GLU A 80 1.69 1.04 -14.51
CA GLU A 80 0.94 1.51 -15.70
C GLU A 80 -0.04 2.63 -15.36
N THR A 81 -0.68 2.63 -14.20
CA THR A 81 -1.61 3.69 -13.77
C THR A 81 -0.84 4.97 -13.47
N ILE A 82 0.33 4.87 -12.84
CA ILE A 82 1.32 5.96 -12.76
C ILE A 82 1.71 6.41 -14.17
N ILE A 83 2.12 5.52 -15.08
CA ILE A 83 2.50 5.89 -16.45
C ILE A 83 1.34 6.57 -17.22
N ASN A 84 0.10 6.10 -17.05
CA ASN A 84 -1.09 6.64 -17.72
C ASN A 84 -1.55 7.97 -17.11
N ALA A 85 -1.19 8.26 -15.86
CA ALA A 85 -1.50 9.53 -15.19
C ALA A 85 -0.54 10.66 -15.57
N LYS A 86 0.49 10.41 -16.40
CA LYS A 86 1.51 11.40 -16.85
C LYS A 86 0.93 12.69 -17.44
N ASP A 87 -0.28 12.64 -17.98
CA ASP A 87 -0.95 13.80 -18.59
C ASP A 87 -1.79 14.64 -17.60
N LYS A 88 -1.77 14.32 -16.29
CA LYS A 88 -2.49 15.10 -15.26
C LYS A 88 -1.58 16.15 -14.61
N GLU A 89 -2.12 17.35 -14.42
CA GLU A 89 -1.43 18.51 -13.80
C GLU A 89 -0.81 18.24 -12.41
N HIS A 90 -1.29 17.20 -11.71
CA HIS A 90 -0.84 16.81 -10.37
C HIS A 90 0.06 15.56 -10.33
N TYR A 91 0.39 14.97 -11.48
CA TYR A 91 1.11 13.71 -11.58
C TYR A 91 2.42 13.67 -10.78
N GLU A 92 3.28 14.68 -10.95
CA GLU A 92 4.59 14.71 -10.28
C GLU A 92 4.47 14.85 -8.76
N LYS A 93 3.43 15.54 -8.25
CA LYS A 93 3.17 15.65 -6.81
C LYS A 93 2.83 14.28 -6.21
N TYR A 94 1.90 13.56 -6.82
CA TYR A 94 1.44 12.26 -6.31
C TYR A 94 2.45 11.14 -6.50
N LYS A 95 3.23 11.19 -7.60
CA LYS A 95 4.35 10.28 -7.86
C LYS A 95 5.44 10.40 -6.80
N ASN A 96 5.80 11.63 -6.42
CA ASN A 96 6.80 11.85 -5.37
C ASN A 96 6.32 11.36 -4.00
N SER A 97 5.04 11.57 -3.67
CA SER A 97 4.43 11.02 -2.45
C SER A 97 4.49 9.48 -2.46
N PHE A 98 4.08 8.88 -3.58
CA PHE A 98 4.11 7.42 -3.76
C PHE A 98 5.53 6.84 -3.58
N ILE A 99 6.53 7.43 -4.24
CA ILE A 99 7.93 6.96 -4.13
C ILE A 99 8.43 7.05 -2.69
N LYS A 100 8.11 8.12 -1.96
CA LYS A 100 8.49 8.27 -0.55
C LYS A 100 7.84 7.21 0.33
N SER A 101 6.55 6.95 0.13
CA SER A 101 5.81 5.91 0.86
C SER A 101 6.37 4.52 0.58
N LEU A 102 6.67 4.20 -0.68
CA LEU A 102 7.32 2.93 -1.06
C LEU A 102 8.70 2.78 -0.42
N ALA A 103 9.52 3.84 -0.48
CA ALA A 103 10.85 3.84 0.12
C ALA A 103 10.76 3.59 1.63
N ARG A 104 9.80 4.23 2.32
CA ARG A 104 9.61 4.06 3.75
C ARG A 104 9.19 2.64 4.13
N LEU A 105 8.32 2.01 3.34
CA LEU A 105 7.93 0.61 3.57
C LEU A 105 9.12 -0.34 3.41
N ARG A 106 10.02 -0.09 2.44
CA ARG A 106 11.27 -0.86 2.29
C ARG A 106 12.26 -0.65 3.42
N GLU A 107 12.34 0.55 3.99
CA GLU A 107 13.14 0.79 5.20
C GLU A 107 12.61 -0.01 6.39
N ILE A 108 11.29 -0.17 6.49
CA ILE A 108 10.66 -1.00 7.52
C ILE A 108 11.01 -2.47 7.30
N GLU A 109 10.91 -2.99 6.07
CA GLU A 109 11.32 -4.36 5.73
C GLU A 109 12.77 -4.67 6.12
N GLN A 110 13.67 -3.72 5.94
CA GLN A 110 15.09 -3.88 6.30
C GLN A 110 15.35 -3.81 7.82
N ALA A 111 14.42 -3.27 8.58
CA ALA A 111 14.58 -3.02 10.01
C ALA A 111 13.96 -4.11 10.90
N VAL A 112 13.32 -5.12 10.31
CA VAL A 112 12.60 -6.20 11.01
C VAL A 112 13.27 -7.56 10.85
#